data_AF-A0A1H1NDB0-F1
#
_entry.id   AF-A0A1H1NDB0-F1
#
_cell.length_a   1.000
_cell.length_b   1.000
_cell.length_c   1.000
_cell.angle_alpha   90.00
_cell.angle_beta   90.00
_cell.angle_gamma   90.00
#
_symmetry.space_group_name_H-M   'P 1'
#
loop_
_entity.id
_entity.type
_entity.pdbx_description
1 polymer ?
#
loop_
_entity_poly.entity_id
_entity_poly.type
_entity_poly.pdbx_seq_one_letter_code
_entity_poly.pdbx_strand_id
1 'polypeptide(L)'
;MNYKNGKDVLPPSLLKELQQYINGELIYIPKQQERRAAWGELSGSRKLIQRRNEDIYRNYLKGLSLAELESKFHLSIESLRKIVVKMRAAGVRLETAAGSSAIRHEGTTGARS
;
A
#
# COMPACT_ATOMS: atom_id res chain seq x y z
N MET A 1 12.55 14.78 14.51
CA MET A 1 11.32 15.40 13.97
C MET A 1 11.34 16.86 14.39
N ASN A 2 11.19 17.79 13.45
CA ASN A 2 11.13 19.22 13.76
C ASN A 2 9.70 19.55 14.19
N TYR A 3 9.43 19.58 15.49
CA TYR A 3 8.13 19.94 16.02
C TYR A 3 7.95 21.45 15.99
N LYS A 4 6.79 21.90 15.54
CA LYS A 4 6.41 23.32 15.59
C LYS A 4 5.30 23.48 16.62
N ASN A 5 5.43 24.46 17.49
CA ASN A 5 4.38 24.79 18.44
C ASN A 5 3.18 25.38 17.66
N GLY A 6 1.97 24.89 17.94
CA GLY A 6 0.75 25.39 17.31
C GLY A 6 0.55 26.89 17.51
N LYS A 7 0.98 27.45 18.65
CA LYS A 7 0.95 28.89 18.94
C LYS A 7 1.80 29.73 17.98
N ASP A 8 2.86 29.13 17.43
CA ASP A 8 3.81 29.84 16.56
C ASP A 8 3.41 29.77 15.09
N VAL A 9 2.51 28.85 14.71
CA VAL A 9 2.21 28.54 13.30
C VAL A 9 0.75 28.63 12.92
N LEU A 10 -0.17 28.61 13.88
CA LEU A 10 -1.61 28.66 13.63
C LEU A 10 -2.18 30.04 13.96
N PRO A 11 -3.17 30.52 13.17
CA PRO A 11 -3.94 31.70 13.55
C PRO A 11 -4.61 31.54 14.92
N PRO A 12 -4.69 32.60 15.75
CA PRO A 12 -5.30 32.50 17.08
C PRO A 12 -6.75 32.01 17.08
N SER A 13 -7.55 32.37 16.08
CA SER A 13 -8.93 31.91 15.93
C SER A 13 -9.02 30.40 15.72
N LEU A 14 -8.19 29.85 14.83
CA LEU A 14 -8.12 28.41 14.56
C LEU A 14 -7.58 27.64 15.77
N LEU A 15 -6.57 28.17 16.46
CA LEU A 15 -6.05 27.54 17.67
C LEU A 15 -7.14 27.46 18.75
N LYS A 16 -7.90 28.54 18.95
CA LYS A 16 -9.01 28.57 19.90
C LYS A 16 -10.10 27.56 19.55
N GLU A 17 -10.41 27.40 18.27
CA GLU A 17 -11.37 26.40 17.79
C GLU A 17 -10.86 24.97 18.04
N LEU A 18 -9.61 24.66 17.68
CA LEU A 18 -9.02 23.34 17.93
C LEU A 18 -9.03 22.98 19.42
N GLN A 19 -8.77 23.95 20.31
CA GLN A 19 -8.82 23.76 21.76
C GLN A 19 -10.20 23.38 22.30
N GLN A 20 -11.28 23.60 21.55
CA GLN A 20 -12.61 23.11 21.92
C GLN A 20 -12.75 21.60 21.73
N TYR A 21 -11.95 21.01 20.83
CA TYR A 21 -11.98 19.58 20.53
C TYR A 21 -10.91 18.82 21.29
N ILE A 22 -9.71 19.40 21.42
CA ILE A 22 -8.52 18.75 22.00
C ILE A 22 -7.60 19.79 22.62
N ASN A 23 -7.23 19.61 23.89
CA ASN A 23 -6.46 20.60 24.65
C ASN A 23 -5.23 19.95 25.30
N GLY A 24 -4.04 20.45 24.98
CA GLY A 24 -2.77 19.95 25.53
C GLY A 24 -2.22 18.68 24.87
N GLU A 25 -2.84 18.22 23.78
CA GLU A 25 -2.45 17.00 23.06
C GLU A 25 -1.68 17.28 21.76
N LEU A 26 -0.93 16.28 21.29
CA LEU A 26 -0.17 16.35 20.03
C LEU A 26 -1.04 15.95 18.84
N ILE A 27 -1.17 16.84 17.86
CA ILE A 27 -1.98 16.62 16.67
C ILE A 27 -1.08 16.44 15.45
N TYR A 28 -1.26 15.35 14.72
CA TYR A 28 -0.63 15.15 13.42
C TYR A 28 -1.47 15.80 12.32
N ILE A 29 -0.91 16.80 11.63
CA ILE A 29 -1.52 17.39 10.43
C ILE A 29 -0.95 16.67 9.20
N PRO A 30 -1.75 15.87 8.47
CA PRO A 30 -1.29 15.24 7.24
C PRO A 30 -1.01 16.29 6.16
N LYS A 31 -0.04 16.02 5.28
CA LYS A 31 0.24 16.88 4.11
C LYS A 31 -1.00 16.98 3.20
N GLN A 32 -1.27 18.18 2.68
CA GLN A 32 -2.32 18.43 1.69
C GLN A 32 -2.08 17.60 0.41
N GLN A 33 -3.18 17.19 -0.21
CA GLN A 33 -3.31 15.93 -0.95
C GLN A 33 -2.95 15.98 -2.44
N GLU A 34 -2.10 16.89 -2.92
CA GLU A 34 -1.90 16.99 -4.38
C GLU A 34 -0.89 16.00 -4.97
N ARG A 35 -0.06 15.35 -4.15
CA ARG A 35 0.72 14.16 -4.55
C ARG A 35 1.11 13.39 -3.29
N ARG A 36 0.21 12.53 -2.80
CA ARG A 36 0.66 11.48 -1.88
C ARG A 36 1.57 10.54 -2.67
N ALA A 37 2.87 10.73 -2.52
CA ALA A 37 3.75 9.58 -2.48
C ALA A 37 3.25 8.71 -1.33
N ALA A 38 2.62 7.59 -1.64
CA ALA A 38 2.05 6.75 -0.61
C ALA A 38 3.17 6.21 0.28
N TRP A 39 2.87 5.99 1.57
CA TRP A 39 3.87 5.69 2.61
C TRP A 39 5.02 4.79 2.11
N GLY A 40 6.25 5.29 2.19
CA GLY A 40 7.47 4.61 1.73
C GLY A 40 7.88 4.82 0.26
N GLU A 41 7.14 5.59 -0.55
CA GLU A 41 7.56 5.92 -1.94
C GLU A 41 8.75 6.88 -2.00
N LEU A 42 8.79 7.90 -1.13
CA LEU A 42 9.89 8.88 -1.10
C LEU A 42 11.18 8.31 -0.51
N SER A 43 11.08 7.32 0.39
CA SER A 43 12.24 6.69 1.06
C SER A 43 12.70 5.39 0.38
N GLY A 44 12.06 4.95 -0.70
CA GLY A 44 12.32 3.66 -1.35
C GLY A 44 11.90 2.42 -0.54
N SER A 45 11.52 2.59 0.74
CA SER A 45 11.15 1.53 1.66
C SER A 45 9.96 0.71 1.18
N ARG A 46 9.01 1.34 0.47
CA ARG A 46 7.87 0.63 -0.12
C ARG A 46 8.31 -0.40 -1.16
N LYS A 47 9.22 -0.02 -2.06
CA LYS A 47 9.76 -0.92 -3.09
C LYS A 47 10.56 -2.06 -2.46
N LEU A 48 11.35 -1.77 -1.43
CA LEU A 48 12.11 -2.79 -0.71
C LEU A 48 11.19 -3.80 -0.02
N ILE A 49 10.17 -3.32 0.70
CA ILE A 49 9.17 -4.18 1.37
C ILE A 49 8.40 -5.00 0.34
N GLN A 50 8.03 -4.42 -0.79
CA GLN A 50 7.36 -5.12 -1.87
C GLN A 50 8.23 -6.25 -2.44
N ARG A 51 9.49 -5.97 -2.81
CA ARG A 51 10.43 -6.99 -3.30
C ARG A 51 10.62 -8.12 -2.31
N ARG A 52 10.83 -7.78 -1.03
CA ARG A 52 10.93 -8.78 0.05
C ARG A 52 9.66 -9.65 0.12
N ASN A 53 8.48 -9.06 0.04
CA ASN A 53 7.22 -9.81 0.08
C ASN A 53 7.03 -10.72 -1.15
N GLU A 54 7.46 -10.27 -2.33
CA GLU A 54 7.51 -11.09 -3.55
C GLU A 54 8.49 -12.26 -3.41
N ASP A 55 9.67 -12.03 -2.81
CA ASP A 55 10.64 -13.09 -2.53
C ASP A 55 10.08 -14.11 -1.51
N ILE A 56 9.46 -13.64 -0.43
CA ILE A 56 8.79 -14.50 0.57
C ILE A 56 7.76 -15.38 -0.12
N TYR A 57 6.89 -14.80 -0.96
CA TYR A 57 5.84 -15.56 -1.64
C TYR A 57 6.41 -16.55 -2.66
N ARG A 58 7.46 -16.18 -3.40
CA ARG A 58 8.15 -17.11 -4.32
C ARG A 58 8.79 -18.29 -3.58
N ASN A 59 9.42 -18.06 -2.43
CA ASN A 59 9.98 -19.14 -1.61
C ASN A 59 8.86 -20.04 -1.04
N TYR A 60 7.74 -19.45 -0.62
CA TYR A 60 6.56 -20.20 -0.19
C TYR A 60 5.99 -21.10 -1.30
N LEU A 61 5.88 -20.59 -2.53
CA LEU A 61 5.44 -21.39 -3.69
C LEU A 61 6.41 -22.52 -4.07
N LYS A 62 7.69 -22.39 -3.72
CA LYS A 62 8.70 -23.46 -3.88
C LYS A 62 8.61 -24.53 -2.79
N GLY A 63 7.66 -24.41 -1.85
CA GLY A 63 7.41 -25.40 -0.81
C GLY A 63 8.06 -25.11 0.55
N LEU A 64 8.69 -23.94 0.75
CA LEU A 64 9.21 -23.58 2.08
C LEU A 64 8.06 -23.37 3.06
N SER A 65 8.20 -23.99 4.24
CA SER A 65 7.29 -23.85 5.36
C SER A 65 7.36 -22.46 6.00
N LEU A 66 6.32 -22.10 6.77
CA LEU A 66 6.30 -20.82 7.49
C LEU A 66 7.43 -20.71 8.53
N ALA A 67 7.86 -21.83 9.13
CA ALA A 67 8.97 -21.86 10.08
C ALA A 67 10.32 -21.57 9.40
N GLU A 68 10.56 -22.14 8.21
CA GLU A 68 11.78 -21.87 7.43
C GLU A 68 11.81 -20.42 6.93
N LEU A 69 10.66 -19.87 6.55
CA LEU A 69 10.54 -18.46 6.16
C LEU A 69 10.73 -17.53 7.35
N GLU A 70 10.28 -17.88 8.55
CA GLU A 70 10.51 -17.12 9.79
C GLU A 70 12.00 -17.04 10.09
N SER A 71 12.70 -18.17 10.03
CA SER A 71 14.16 -18.21 10.20
C SER A 71 14.89 -17.36 9.15
N LYS A 72 14.47 -17.44 7.87
CA LYS A 72 15.14 -16.76 6.75
C LYS A 72 14.90 -15.25 6.69
N PHE A 73 13.70 -14.79 7.04
CA PHE A 73 13.30 -13.39 6.89
C PHE A 73 13.17 -12.65 8.23
N HIS A 74 13.32 -13.35 9.36
CA HIS A 74 13.20 -12.81 10.71
C HIS A 74 11.86 -12.09 10.94
N LEU A 75 10.78 -12.68 10.41
CA LEU A 75 9.42 -12.20 10.56
C LEU A 75 8.59 -13.24 11.28
N SER A 76 7.72 -12.79 12.18
CA SER A 76 6.80 -13.69 12.86
C SER A 76 5.94 -14.47 11.85
N ILE A 77 5.62 -15.71 12.18
CA ILE A 77 4.70 -16.57 11.40
C ILE A 77 3.42 -15.82 11.00
N GLU A 78 2.85 -15.02 11.90
CA GLU A 78 1.62 -14.27 11.62
C GLU A 78 1.82 -13.18 10.54
N SER A 79 2.96 -12.50 10.55
CA SER A 79 3.32 -11.54 9.51
C SER A 79 3.49 -12.24 8.16
N LEU A 80 4.14 -13.41 8.16
CA LEU A 80 4.34 -14.22 6.96
C LEU A 80 3.01 -14.71 6.38
N ARG A 81 2.07 -15.18 7.21
CA ARG A 81 0.71 -15.55 6.76
C ARG A 81 0.02 -14.38 6.06
N LYS A 82 0.02 -13.21 6.69
CA LYS A 82 -0.58 -11.99 6.12
C LYS A 82 0.05 -11.63 4.78
N ILE A 83 1.38 -11.74 4.67
CA ILE A 83 2.11 -11.50 3.42
C ILE A 83 1.67 -12.51 2.34
N VAL A 84 1.66 -13.80 2.63
CA VAL A 84 1.26 -14.85 1.67
C VAL A 84 -0.18 -14.65 1.18
N VAL A 85 -1.12 -14.38 2.09
CA VAL A 85 -2.53 -14.11 1.72
C VAL A 85 -2.64 -12.88 0.83
N LYS A 86 -1.95 -11.79 1.19
CA LYS A 86 -1.98 -10.54 0.43
C LYS A 86 -1.34 -10.70 -0.96
N MET A 87 -0.23 -11.44 -1.07
CA MET A 87 0.45 -11.71 -2.34
C MET A 87 -0.39 -12.62 -3.25
N ARG A 88 -1.07 -13.63 -2.69
CA ARG A 88 -2.01 -14.48 -3.43
C ARG A 88 -3.15 -13.64 -4.01
N ALA A 89 -3.77 -12.77 -3.21
CA ALA A 89 -4.84 -11.89 -3.67
C ALA A 89 -4.37 -10.88 -4.73
N ALA A 90 -3.12 -10.41 -4.66
CA ALA A 90 -2.53 -9.55 -5.68
C ALA A 90 -2.27 -10.30 -6.99
N GLY A 91 -1.82 -11.57 -6.93
CA GLY A 91 -1.67 -12.45 -8.09
C GLY A 91 -2.98 -12.61 -8.85
N VAL A 92 -4.05 -13.01 -8.17
CA VAL A 92 -5.40 -13.21 -8.74
C VAL A 92 -5.92 -11.95 -9.46
N ARG A 93 -5.57 -10.75 -8.99
CA ARG A 93 -5.97 -9.47 -9.61
C ARG A 93 -5.22 -9.15 -10.90
N LEU A 94 -4.02 -9.69 -11.09
CA LEU A 94 -3.25 -9.52 -12.33
C LEU A 94 -3.75 -10.46 -13.43
N GLU A 95 -4.20 -11.66 -13.08
CA GLU A 95 -4.72 -12.67 -14.02
C GLU A 95 -6.09 -12.25 -14.56
N THR A 96 -6.95 -11.72 -13.68
CA THR A 96 -8.26 -11.16 -14.06
C THR A 96 -8.16 -9.88 -14.91
N ALA A 97 -7.12 -9.06 -14.70
CA ALA A 97 -6.85 -7.89 -15.53
C ALA A 97 -6.28 -8.26 -16.92
N ALA A 98 -5.44 -9.30 -17.01
CA ALA A 98 -4.88 -9.78 -18.27
C ALA A 98 -5.90 -10.52 -19.16
N GLY A 99 -6.91 -11.17 -18.57
CA GLY A 99 -7.95 -11.92 -19.30
C GLY A 99 -9.00 -11.07 -20.04
N SER A 100 -9.04 -9.75 -19.83
CA SER A 100 -10.09 -8.88 -20.40
C SER A 100 -9.70 -8.19 -21.72
N SER A 101 -8.47 -8.39 -22.22
CA SER A 101 -7.99 -7.71 -23.43
C SER A 101 -8.13 -8.52 -24.73
N ALA A 102 -8.87 -9.64 -24.74
CA ALA A 102 -8.92 -10.55 -25.88
C ALA A 102 -10.35 -10.90 -26.33
N ILE A 103 -11.24 -9.91 -26.52
CA ILE A 103 -12.43 -10.10 -27.37
C ILE A 103 -12.71 -8.81 -28.17
N ARG A 104 -11.95 -8.59 -29.25
CA ARG A 104 -12.41 -7.83 -30.42
C ARG A 104 -11.82 -8.48 -31.68
N HIS A 105 -12.56 -9.41 -32.28
CA HIS A 105 -12.44 -9.70 -33.70
C HIS A 105 -13.81 -9.52 -34.35
N GLU A 106 -13.92 -8.37 -35.01
CA GLU A 106 -14.51 -8.10 -36.33
C GLU A 106 -15.70 -8.93 -36.81
N GLY A 107 -16.81 -8.22 -37.05
CA GLY A 107 -17.98 -8.71 -37.76
C GLY A 107 -18.76 -7.57 -38.39
N THR A 108 -18.09 -6.70 -39.14
CA THR A 108 -18.73 -5.74 -40.05
C THR A 108 -18.35 -6.08 -41.49
N THR A 109 -19.36 -6.40 -42.29
CA THR A 109 -19.54 -6.10 -43.73
C THR A 109 -20.23 -7.27 -44.40
N GLY A 110 -21.48 -7.05 -44.80
CA GLY A 110 -22.26 -8.00 -45.59
C GLY A 110 -23.67 -7.49 -45.87
N ALA A 111 -23.81 -6.21 -46.22
CA ALA A 111 -25.02 -5.67 -46.83
C ALA A 111 -24.80 -5.54 -48.34
N ARG A 112 -25.76 -6.07 -49.12
CA ARG A 112 -25.95 -6.14 -50.60
C ARG A 112 -26.09 -7.61 -50.99
N SER A 113 -27.14 -8.06 -51.67
CA SER A 113 -28.26 -7.42 -52.36
C SER A 113 -29.41 -8.43 -52.43
#